data_AF-A0AAX0S615-F1
#
_entry.id   AF-A0AAX0S615-F1
#
_cell.length_a   1.000
_cell.length_b   1.000
_cell.length_c   1.000
_cell.angle_alpha   90.00
_cell.angle_beta   90.00
_cell.angle_gamma   90.00
#
_symmetry.space_group_name_H-M   'P 1'
#
loop_
_entity.id
_entity.type
_entity.pdbx_description
1 polymer ?
#
loop_
_entity_poly.entity_id
_entity_poly.type
_entity_poly.pdbx_seq_one_letter_code
_entity_poly.pdbx_strand_id
1 'polypeptide(L)'
;MTVLFGTVEYFEQEMLRHLEISRMGKWTKEDEISLIYSRLENEILYDFVCDEKVRIECLKNLAYADKRLRIKDYRPINVNGKYSLM
;
A
#
# COMPACT_ATOMS: atom_id res chain seq x y z
N MET A 1 0.76 -15.88 2.81
CA MET A 1 0.64 -15.95 1.33
C MET A 1 1.75 -15.06 0.79
N THR A 2 2.67 -15.59 -0.02
CA THR A 2 3.73 -14.77 -0.62
C THR A 2 3.12 -14.02 -1.79
N VAL A 3 3.09 -12.69 -1.71
CA VAL A 3 2.61 -11.84 -2.81
C VAL A 3 3.82 -11.39 -3.61
N LEU A 4 3.74 -11.51 -4.93
CA LEU A 4 4.86 -11.19 -5.82
C LEU A 4 5.00 -9.66 -5.90
N PHE A 5 6.23 -9.17 -5.70
CA PHE A 5 6.54 -7.76 -5.84
C PHE A 5 6.05 -7.23 -7.20
N GLY A 6 5.43 -6.05 -7.21
CA GLY A 6 4.95 -5.39 -8.43
C GLY A 6 3.53 -5.78 -8.87
N THR A 7 2.87 -6.75 -8.22
CA THR A 7 1.44 -7.03 -8.49
C THR A 7 0.53 -6.03 -7.76
N VAL A 8 -0.73 -5.96 -8.21
CA VAL A 8 -1.77 -5.13 -7.55
C VAL A 8 -1.92 -5.52 -6.09
N GLU A 9 -1.99 -6.81 -5.79
CA GLU A 9 -2.18 -7.33 -4.43
C GLU A 9 -1.00 -6.98 -3.53
N TYR A 10 0.22 -6.93 -4.07
CA TYR A 10 1.40 -6.53 -3.32
C TYR A 10 1.28 -5.07 -2.89
N PHE A 11 0.95 -4.17 -3.82
CA PHE A 11 0.78 -2.75 -3.52
C PHE A 11 -0.41 -2.49 -2.60
N GLU A 12 -1.55 -3.19 -2.77
CA GLU A 12 -2.66 -3.10 -1.82
C GLU A 12 -2.21 -3.46 -0.40
N GLN A 13 -1.50 -4.58 -0.23
CA GLN A 13 -1.03 -4.98 1.09
C GLN A 13 -0.03 -4.01 1.70
N GLU A 14 0.89 -3.48 0.90
CA GLU A 14 1.89 -2.55 1.39
C GLU A 14 1.25 -1.22 1.82
N MET A 15 0.34 -0.69 0.99
CA MET A 15 -0.43 0.51 1.34
C MET A 15 -1.24 0.31 2.63
N LEU A 16 -1.87 -0.86 2.79
CA LEU A 16 -2.62 -1.18 4.00
C LEU A 16 -1.74 -1.31 5.24
N ARG A 17 -0.59 -1.96 5.12
CA ARG A 17 0.37 -2.07 6.22
C ARG A 17 0.83 -0.69 6.66
N HIS A 18 1.08 0.23 5.74
CA HIS A 18 1.45 1.60 6.08
C HIS A 18 0.31 2.36 6.78
N LEU A 19 -0.95 2.16 6.35
CA LEU A 19 -2.13 2.74 7.01
C LEU A 19 -2.40 2.17 8.41
N GLU A 20 -2.06 0.90 8.66
CA GLU A 20 -2.18 0.30 10.00
C GLU A 20 -1.11 0.83 10.96
N ILE A 21 0.07 1.19 10.44
CA ILE A 21 1.18 1.74 11.22
C ILE A 21 1.01 3.24 11.47
N SER A 22 0.39 3.98 10.53
CA SER A 22 0.07 5.39 10.74
C SER A 22 -0.98 5.52 11.85
N ARG A 23 -0.53 5.99 13.01
CA ARG A 23 -1.45 6.44 14.06
C ARG A 23 -2.10 7.73 13.54
N MET A 24 -3.33 7.59 13.00
CA MET A 24 -4.11 8.69 12.44
C MET A 24 -4.06 9.92 13.37
N GLY A 25 -3.23 10.88 12.98
CA GLY A 25 -3.01 12.13 13.67
C GLY A 25 -3.92 13.21 13.11
N LYS A 26 -3.32 14.32 12.65
CA LYS A 26 -4.05 15.45 12.03
C LYS A 26 -4.50 15.20 10.58
N TRP A 27 -4.11 14.08 9.97
CA TRP A 27 -4.29 13.83 8.53
C TRP A 27 -5.48 12.90 8.30
N THR A 28 -6.16 13.12 7.18
CA THR A 28 -7.25 12.23 6.77
C THR A 28 -6.68 10.94 6.17
N LYS A 29 -7.49 9.88 6.15
CA LYS A 29 -7.13 8.62 5.46
C LYS A 29 -6.69 8.87 4.01
N GLU A 30 -7.35 9.77 3.30
CA GLU A 30 -7.04 10.07 1.90
C GLU A 30 -5.68 10.77 1.74
N ASP A 31 -5.30 11.62 2.70
CA ASP A 31 -3.98 12.26 2.72
C ASP A 31 -2.87 11.22 2.96
N GLU A 32 -3.11 10.29 3.88
CA GLU A 32 -2.16 9.21 4.17
C GLU A 32 -2.01 8.27 2.97
N ILE A 33 -3.12 7.87 2.33
CA ILE A 33 -3.10 7.08 1.09
C ILE A 33 -2.27 7.78 0.02
N SER A 34 -2.49 9.08 -0.17
CA SER A 34 -1.77 9.86 -1.19
C SER A 34 -0.28 9.97 -0.88
N LEU A 35 0.10 10.15 0.39
CA LEU A 35 1.50 10.14 0.81
C LEU A 35 2.16 8.78 0.54
N ILE A 36 1.49 7.68 0.90
CA ILE A 36 2.02 6.33 0.70
C ILE A 36 2.17 6.03 -0.79
N TYR A 37 1.15 6.38 -1.59
CA TYR A 37 1.20 6.26 -3.04
C TYR A 37 2.42 6.97 -3.63
N SER A 38 2.62 8.25 -3.29
CA SER A 38 3.76 9.02 -3.79
C SER A 38 5.10 8.44 -3.36
N ARG A 39 5.20 7.85 -2.16
CA ARG A 39 6.44 7.17 -1.73
C ARG A 39 6.74 5.95 -2.59
N LEU A 40 5.77 5.05 -2.74
CA LEU A 40 5.92 3.84 -3.56
C LEU A 40 6.19 4.19 -5.03
N GLU A 41 5.55 5.24 -5.56
CA GLU A 41 5.82 5.74 -6.90
C GLU A 41 7.26 6.21 -7.07
N ASN A 42 7.78 6.99 -6.11
CA ASN A 42 9.18 7.44 -6.13
C ASN A 42 10.15 6.25 -6.05
N GLU A 43 9.89 5.27 -5.19
CA GLU A 43 10.72 4.07 -5.08
C GLU A 43 10.77 3.31 -6.42
N ILE A 44 9.63 3.14 -7.10
CA ILE A 44 9.58 2.48 -8.41
C ILE A 44 10.34 3.27 -9.48
N LEU A 45 10.28 4.61 -9.44
CA LEU A 45 10.89 5.47 -10.44
C LEU A 45 12.41 5.60 -10.28
N TYR A 46 12.90 5.65 -9.04
CA TYR A 46 14.27 6.07 -8.74
C TYR A 46 15.12 5.01 -8.04
N ASP A 47 14.51 4.14 -7.24
CA ASP A 47 15.25 3.18 -6.40
C ASP A 47 15.16 1.74 -6.92
N PHE A 48 14.09 1.40 -7.66
CA PHE A 48 13.87 0.06 -8.20
C PHE A 48 14.51 -0.13 -9.59
N VAL A 49 15.69 -0.77 -9.59
CA VAL A 49 16.42 -1.11 -10.83
C VAL A 49 15.72 -2.26 -11.55
N CYS A 50 15.03 -1.93 -12.65
CA CYS A 50 14.30 -2.87 -13.48
C CYS A 50 14.21 -2.39 -14.93
N ASP A 51 13.82 -3.30 -15.82
CA ASP A 51 13.46 -2.96 -17.20
C ASP A 51 12.29 -1.97 -17.24
N GLU A 52 12.30 -1.08 -18.23
CA GLU A 52 11.27 -0.06 -18.42
C GLU A 52 9.85 -0.66 -18.49
N LYS A 53 9.71 -1.82 -19.14
CA LYS A 53 8.42 -2.53 -19.22
C LYS A 53 7.88 -2.92 -17.85
N VAL A 54 8.75 -3.46 -16.99
CA VAL A 54 8.40 -3.87 -15.62
C VAL A 54 8.06 -2.64 -14.79
N ARG A 55 8.82 -1.54 -14.94
CA ARG A 55 8.53 -0.27 -14.25
C ARG A 55 7.14 0.26 -14.58
N ILE A 56 6.82 0.32 -15.88
CA ILE A 56 5.49 0.78 -16.36
C ILE A 56 4.38 -0.12 -15.81
N GLU A 57 4.59 -1.43 -15.78
CA GLU A 57 3.62 -2.38 -15.21
C GLU A 57 3.44 -2.17 -13.70
N CYS A 58 4.52 -1.97 -12.96
CA CYS A 58 4.47 -1.68 -11.53
C CYS A 58 3.70 -0.39 -11.24
N LEU A 59 3.96 0.69 -11.97
CA LEU A 59 3.24 1.96 -11.81
C LEU A 59 1.74 1.83 -12.12
N LYS A 60 1.38 1.08 -13.16
CA LYS A 60 -0.03 0.78 -13.48
C LYS A 60 -0.71 -0.02 -12.38
N ASN A 61 -0.02 -1.03 -11.84
CA ASN A 61 -0.55 -1.87 -10.77
C ASN A 61 -0.71 -1.08 -9.47
N LEU A 62 0.24 -0.18 -9.15
CA LEU A 62 0.14 0.74 -8.01
C LEU A 62 -1.05 1.69 -8.15
N ALA A 63 -1.25 2.31 -9.33
CA ALA A 63 -2.42 3.15 -9.60
C ALA A 63 -3.75 2.39 -9.46
N TYR A 64 -3.78 1.13 -9.89
CA TYR A 64 -4.96 0.29 -9.76
C TYR A 64 -5.23 -0.12 -8.30
N ALA A 65 -4.19 -0.38 -7.51
CA ALA A 65 -4.28 -0.64 -6.08
C ALA A 65 -4.85 0.58 -5.32
N ASP A 66 -4.34 1.78 -5.56
CA ASP A 66 -4.85 3.03 -4.97
C ASP A 66 -6.34 3.21 -5.26
N LYS A 67 -6.75 3.05 -6.53
CA LYS A 67 -8.16 3.14 -6.93
C LYS A 67 -9.03 2.12 -6.19
N ARG A 68 -8.57 0.86 -6.05
CA ARG A 68 -9.30 -0.18 -5.31
C ARG A 68 -9.41 0.14 -3.82
N LEU A 69 -8.37 0.72 -3.23
CA LEU A 69 -8.33 1.14 -1.83
C LEU A 69 -9.31 2.27 -1.50
N ARG A 70 -9.46 3.23 -2.41
CA ARG A 70 -10.40 4.35 -2.24
C ARG A 70 -11.86 3.96 -2.48
N ILE A 71 -12.12 2.97 -3.35
CA ILE A 71 -13.48 2.48 -3.63
C ILE A 71 -13.96 1.50 -2.56
N LYS A 72 -13.07 0.67 -2.00
CA LYS A 72 -13.43 -0.25 -0.92
C LYS A 72 -13.56 0.53 0.38
N ASP A 73 -14.73 0.45 1.03
CA ASP A 73 -14.90 0.81 2.44
C ASP A 73 -14.02 -0.11 3.31
N TYR A 74 -12.74 0.23 3.40
CA TYR A 74 -11.76 -0.57 4.09
C TYR A 74 -12.11 -0.67 5.58
N ARG A 75 -12.38 -1.89 6.05
CA ARG A 75 -12.40 -2.23 7.47
C ARG A 75 -11.03 -2.81 7.83
N PRO A 76 -10.27 -2.20 8.75
CA PRO A 76 -9.03 -2.80 9.22
C PRO A 76 -9.32 -4.18 9.80
N ILE A 77 -8.52 -5.17 9.40
CA ILE A 77 -8.61 -6.52 9.96
C ILE A 77 -8.05 -6.42 11.38
N ASN A 78 -8.92 -6.51 12.39
CA ASN A 78 -8.53 -6.38 13.78
C ASN A 78 -7.64 -7.56 14.20
N VAL A 79 -6.33 -7.42 14.05
CA VAL A 79 -5.31 -8.39 14.49
C VAL A 79 -4.86 -8.12 15.94
N ASN A 80 -5.78 -7.80 16.85
CA ASN A 80 -5.48 -7.69 18.29
C ASN A 80 -6.00 -8.88 19.12
N GLY A 81 -6.19 -10.05 18.52
CA GLY A 81 -6.63 -11.26 19.23
C GLY A 81 -5.52 -12.14 19.82
N LYS A 82 -4.24 -11.76 19.80
CA LYS A 82 -3.12 -12.68 20.15
C LYS A 82 -2.18 -12.27 21.29
N TYR A 83 -2.44 -11.18 21.99
CA TYR A 83 -1.68 -10.85 23.20
C TYR A 83 -2.60 -10.41 24.34
N SER A 84 -3.25 -11.39 24.98
CA SER A 84 -3.60 -11.28 26.39
C SER A 84 -3.44 -12.66 27.03
N LEU A 85 -2.18 -13.00 27.29
CA LEU A 85 -1.80 -13.98 28.30
C LEU A 85 -1.66 -13.20 29.61
N MET A 86 -2.64 -13.41 30.50
CA MET A 86 -2.71 -13.22 31.96
C MET A 86 -4.04 -12.60 32.36
#